data_AF-A0ABD6S0S4-F1
#
_entry.id   AF-A0ABD6S0S4-F1
#
_cell.length_a   1.000
_cell.length_b   1.000
_cell.length_c   1.000
_cell.angle_alpha   90.00
_cell.angle_beta   90.00
_cell.angle_gamma   90.00
#
_symmetry.space_group_name_H-M   'P 1'
#
loop_
_entity.id
_entity.type
_entity.pdbx_description
1 polymer ?
#
loop_
_entity_poly.entity_id
_entity_poly.type
_entity_poly.pdbx_seq_one_letter_code
_entity_poly.pdbx_strand_id
1 'polypeptide(L)'
;MRLEFPTKYEVDYPKENKKYYSQTYKKDIQRVLLEASKNYCMYCGKNLKIDSNFQFDIEHSIEKAGDEKNQKIDFLMHCKFNLSVACRSCNQIYKKRMIEKLKAEIIEKNINCSKLTCKTPCKEYLDIKKEYLNLNSIILQPMGVCFGENRQCKIEYDLLKHIFKPLIDEKTSVNEVNFIQEHISRFHLNREMFSECILEISEMIIVLIEEFGENISISSMIKVLSIQTYNNVIGEIYIKFIDHYFNDVKQLYEFCKLMIVIDYI
;
A
#
# COMPACT_ATOMS: atom_id res chain seq x y z
N MET A 1 5.95 19.49 5.13
CA MET A 1 5.23 18.54 5.99
C MET A 1 4.77 17.39 5.15
N ARG A 2 5.12 16.15 5.51
CA ARG A 2 4.86 14.99 4.65
C ARG A 2 4.51 13.75 5.47
N LEU A 3 3.67 12.91 4.89
CA LEU A 3 3.37 11.57 5.40
C LEU A 3 3.92 10.55 4.41
N GLU A 4 4.69 9.57 4.87
CA GLU A 4 5.21 8.51 3.99
C GLU A 4 4.14 7.43 3.79
N PHE A 5 3.65 7.29 2.55
CA PHE A 5 2.69 6.25 2.20
C PHE A 5 3.41 4.89 2.06
N PRO A 6 2.85 3.80 2.60
CA PRO A 6 3.49 2.48 2.60
C PRO A 6 3.57 1.89 1.18
N THR A 7 4.80 1.73 0.70
CA THR A 7 5.12 1.10 -0.60
C THR A 7 5.74 -0.29 -0.47
N LYS A 8 5.86 -0.80 0.76
CA LYS A 8 6.37 -2.12 1.11
C LYS A 8 5.70 -2.59 2.41
N TYR A 9 5.40 -3.87 2.46
CA TYR A 9 4.78 -4.54 3.61
C TYR A 9 5.61 -5.77 3.98
N GLU A 10 5.93 -5.90 5.27
CA GLU A 10 6.61 -7.06 5.81
C GLU A 10 5.57 -8.11 6.18
N VAL A 11 5.57 -9.21 5.42
CA VAL A 11 4.59 -10.29 5.57
C VAL A 11 5.27 -11.51 6.17
N ASP A 12 4.79 -11.96 7.32
CA ASP A 12 5.28 -13.19 7.96
C ASP A 12 4.66 -14.43 7.30
N TYR A 13 5.19 -14.78 6.13
CA TYR A 13 4.69 -15.92 5.37
C TYR A 13 4.96 -17.26 6.08
N PRO A 14 3.98 -18.20 6.06
CA PRO A 14 4.20 -19.55 6.58
C PRO A 14 5.44 -20.22 5.98
N LYS A 15 6.21 -20.98 6.77
CA LYS A 15 7.44 -21.64 6.29
C LYS A 15 7.17 -22.70 5.21
N GLU A 16 6.08 -23.44 5.36
CA GLU A 16 5.65 -24.46 4.41
C GLU A 16 5.23 -23.82 3.08
N ASN A 17 5.53 -24.49 1.97
CA ASN A 17 5.11 -24.05 0.65
C ASN A 17 3.98 -24.95 0.14
N LYS A 18 2.75 -24.49 0.33
CA LYS A 18 1.54 -25.17 -0.17
C LYS A 18 0.97 -24.39 -1.34
N LYS A 19 0.19 -25.06 -2.19
CA LYS A 19 -0.57 -24.36 -3.24
C LYS A 19 -1.59 -23.44 -2.60
N TYR A 20 -1.57 -22.16 -2.98
CA TYR A 20 -2.51 -21.14 -2.48
C TYR A 20 -3.98 -21.57 -2.54
N TYR A 21 -4.41 -22.24 -3.61
CA TYR A 21 -5.80 -22.67 -3.77
C TYR A 21 -6.20 -23.88 -2.90
N SER A 22 -5.33 -24.36 -1.99
CA SER A 22 -5.74 -25.26 -0.92
C SER A 22 -6.48 -24.49 0.18
N GLN A 23 -7.63 -24.99 0.63
CA GLN A 23 -8.58 -24.22 1.46
C GLN A 23 -7.97 -23.67 2.76
N THR A 24 -7.17 -24.49 3.46
CA THR A 24 -6.51 -24.08 4.72
C THR A 24 -5.46 -23.00 4.46
N TYR A 25 -4.57 -23.25 3.50
CA TYR A 25 -3.46 -22.33 3.20
C TYR A 25 -3.94 -21.01 2.60
N LYS A 26 -5.05 -21.02 1.86
CA LYS A 26 -5.71 -19.81 1.37
C LYS A 26 -6.04 -18.86 2.53
N LYS A 27 -6.67 -19.37 3.59
CA LYS A 27 -7.05 -18.57 4.77
C LYS A 27 -5.83 -18.04 5.51
N ASP A 28 -4.79 -18.85 5.66
CA ASP A 28 -3.54 -18.44 6.31
C ASP A 28 -2.87 -17.30 5.57
N ILE A 29 -2.75 -17.41 4.23
CA ILE A 29 -2.17 -16.36 3.39
C ILE A 29 -3.01 -15.08 3.44
N GLN A 30 -4.34 -15.19 3.34
CA GLN A 30 -5.23 -14.03 3.46
C GLN A 30 -5.03 -13.32 4.81
N ARG A 31 -4.96 -14.09 5.89
CA ARG A 31 -4.74 -13.55 7.24
C ARG A 31 -3.43 -12.80 7.37
N VAL A 32 -2.30 -13.41 7.00
CA VAL A 32 -0.98 -12.75 7.16
C VAL A 32 -0.82 -11.52 6.26
N LEU A 33 -1.45 -11.50 5.09
CA LEU A 33 -1.47 -10.32 4.21
C LEU A 33 -2.31 -9.18 4.80
N LEU A 34 -3.50 -9.48 5.32
CA LEU A 34 -4.35 -8.49 5.98
C LEU A 34 -3.71 -7.96 7.26
N GLU A 35 -3.06 -8.82 8.06
CA GLU A 35 -2.30 -8.40 9.25
C GLU A 35 -1.16 -7.45 8.86
N ALA A 36 -0.36 -7.81 7.84
CA ALA A 36 0.76 -7.00 7.36
C ALA A 36 0.32 -5.64 6.82
N SER A 37 -0.82 -5.57 6.12
CA SER A 37 -1.37 -4.30 5.61
C SER A 37 -2.30 -3.59 6.59
N LYS A 38 -2.49 -4.14 7.80
CA LYS A 38 -3.47 -3.68 8.78
C LYS A 38 -4.88 -3.49 8.19
N ASN A 39 -5.28 -4.42 7.32
CA ASN A 39 -6.55 -4.39 6.60
C ASN A 39 -6.68 -3.26 5.57
N TYR A 40 -5.59 -2.61 5.15
CA TYR A 40 -5.62 -1.63 4.07
C TYR A 40 -5.21 -2.25 2.73
N CYS A 41 -5.73 -1.72 1.64
CA CYS A 41 -5.33 -2.06 0.28
C CYS A 41 -3.85 -1.73 0.11
N MET A 42 -3.04 -2.69 -0.30
CA MET A 42 -1.59 -2.45 -0.41
C MET A 42 -1.23 -1.47 -1.54
N TYR A 43 -2.12 -1.22 -2.51
CA TYR A 43 -1.88 -0.29 -3.62
C TYR A 43 -2.36 1.13 -3.35
N CYS A 44 -3.55 1.31 -2.75
CA CYS A 44 -4.15 2.63 -2.57
C CYS A 44 -4.40 3.04 -1.13
N GLY A 45 -4.10 2.17 -0.16
CA GLY A 45 -4.31 2.45 1.25
C GLY A 45 -5.77 2.49 1.69
N LYS A 46 -6.74 2.22 0.82
CA LYS A 46 -8.16 2.14 1.19
C LYS A 46 -8.43 1.01 2.18
N ASN A 47 -9.23 1.27 3.21
CA ASN A 47 -9.65 0.27 4.17
C ASN A 47 -10.43 -0.87 3.48
N LEU A 48 -10.03 -2.11 3.75
CA LEU A 48 -10.62 -3.33 3.21
C LEU A 48 -11.68 -3.93 4.15
N LYS A 49 -11.81 -3.41 5.37
CA LYS A 49 -12.79 -3.82 6.35
C LYS A 49 -13.87 -2.73 6.47
N ILE A 50 -15.06 -3.04 5.98
CA ILE A 50 -16.24 -2.18 6.11
C ILE A 50 -17.18 -2.87 7.10
N ASP A 51 -17.43 -2.22 8.23
CA ASP A 51 -18.13 -2.79 9.37
C ASP A 51 -17.47 -4.10 9.85
N SER A 52 -18.22 -5.20 9.79
CA SER A 52 -17.76 -6.55 10.12
C SER A 52 -17.30 -7.35 8.89
N ASN A 53 -17.37 -6.78 7.68
CA ASN A 53 -17.14 -7.50 6.43
C ASN A 53 -15.85 -7.06 5.74
N PHE A 54 -15.13 -8.04 5.20
CA PHE A 54 -13.94 -7.82 4.41
C PHE A 54 -14.27 -7.77 2.92
N GLN A 55 -13.88 -6.67 2.26
CA GLN A 55 -14.04 -6.44 0.82
C GLN A 55 -12.67 -6.29 0.16
N PHE A 56 -12.03 -7.41 -0.15
CA PHE A 56 -10.74 -7.45 -0.83
C PHE A 56 -10.66 -8.61 -1.81
N ASP A 57 -9.74 -8.47 -2.75
CA ASP A 57 -9.27 -9.56 -3.58
C ASP A 57 -7.84 -9.95 -3.17
N ILE A 58 -7.54 -11.24 -3.31
CA ILE A 58 -6.14 -11.65 -3.40
C ILE A 58 -5.66 -11.36 -4.82
N GLU A 59 -4.66 -10.50 -4.88
CA GLU A 59 -4.07 -9.98 -6.10
C GLU A 59 -2.74 -10.69 -6.36
N HIS A 60 -2.48 -10.99 -7.63
CA HIS A 60 -1.24 -11.63 -8.07
C HIS A 60 -0.28 -10.55 -8.56
N SER A 61 0.74 -10.14 -7.78
CA SER A 61 1.60 -8.97 -8.07
C SER A 61 2.05 -8.93 -9.54
N ILE A 62 2.62 -10.06 -10.00
CA ILE A 62 2.89 -10.35 -11.41
C ILE A 62 1.74 -11.19 -11.94
N GLU A 63 1.19 -10.79 -13.08
CA GLU A 63 0.09 -11.54 -13.72
C GLU A 63 0.48 -12.99 -14.00
N LYS A 64 -0.43 -13.91 -13.64
CA LYS A 64 -0.27 -15.35 -13.85
C LYS A 64 -0.53 -15.81 -15.28
N ALA A 65 -0.80 -14.88 -16.20
CA ALA A 65 -1.09 -15.18 -17.60
C ALA A 65 -0.09 -14.45 -18.50
N GLY A 66 0.52 -15.21 -19.42
CA GLY A 66 1.37 -14.67 -20.48
C GLY A 66 0.59 -13.98 -21.60
N ASP A 67 1.33 -13.55 -22.62
CA ASP A 67 0.81 -13.02 -23.88
C ASP A 67 0.04 -14.06 -24.72
N GLU A 68 0.39 -15.34 -24.60
CA GLU A 68 -0.33 -16.44 -25.25
C GLU A 68 -1.66 -16.80 -24.57
N LYS A 69 -2.70 -17.08 -25.40
CA LYS A 69 -4.02 -17.54 -24.92
C LYS A 69 -3.87 -18.85 -24.14
N ASN A 70 -4.38 -18.87 -22.91
CA ASN A 70 -4.40 -20.03 -21.99
C ASN A 70 -3.07 -20.42 -21.33
N GLN A 71 -1.99 -19.67 -21.53
CA GLN A 71 -0.75 -19.90 -20.78
C GLN A 71 -0.93 -19.38 -19.34
N LYS A 72 -1.25 -20.30 -18.40
CA LYS A 72 -1.26 -20.02 -16.97
C LYS A 72 0.03 -20.50 -16.33
N ILE A 73 0.61 -19.63 -15.53
CA ILE A 73 1.90 -19.84 -14.89
C ILE A 73 1.62 -20.39 -13.48
N ASP A 74 1.67 -21.71 -13.32
CA ASP A 74 1.36 -22.40 -12.06
C ASP A 74 2.18 -21.82 -10.89
N PHE A 75 3.47 -21.53 -11.15
CA PHE A 75 4.34 -20.97 -10.11
C PHE A 75 3.91 -19.57 -9.65
N LEU A 76 3.57 -18.64 -10.56
CA LEU A 76 3.09 -17.29 -10.19
C LEU A 76 1.72 -17.32 -9.53
N MET A 77 0.90 -18.30 -9.91
CA MET A 77 -0.43 -18.50 -9.34
C MET A 77 -0.37 -18.87 -7.85
N HIS A 78 0.66 -19.62 -7.44
CA HIS A 78 0.76 -20.22 -6.12
C HIS A 78 1.89 -19.67 -5.25
N CYS A 79 2.85 -18.94 -5.84
CA CYS A 79 3.95 -18.34 -5.10
C CYS A 79 3.41 -17.30 -4.11
N LYS A 80 3.58 -17.56 -2.82
CA LYS A 80 3.12 -16.65 -1.76
C LYS A 80 3.72 -15.25 -1.84
N PHE A 81 4.95 -15.11 -2.36
CA PHE A 81 5.58 -13.80 -2.59
C PHE A 81 4.99 -13.01 -3.77
N ASN A 82 4.16 -13.65 -4.59
CA ASN A 82 3.40 -13.03 -5.67
C ASN A 82 1.97 -12.71 -5.25
N LEU A 83 1.62 -12.83 -3.96
CA LEU A 83 0.27 -12.58 -3.48
C LEU A 83 0.24 -11.32 -2.64
N SER A 84 -0.77 -10.49 -2.87
CA SER A 84 -1.04 -9.28 -2.09
C SER A 84 -2.55 -9.18 -1.80
N VAL A 85 -2.93 -8.22 -0.95
CA VAL A 85 -4.34 -7.84 -0.74
C VAL A 85 -4.61 -6.47 -1.35
N ALA A 86 -5.67 -6.41 -2.15
CA ALA A 86 -6.06 -5.19 -2.84
C ALA A 86 -7.57 -5.00 -2.81
N CYS A 87 -8.02 -3.74 -2.85
CA CYS A 87 -9.43 -3.46 -3.06
C CYS A 87 -9.83 -3.89 -4.48
N ARG A 88 -11.15 -4.13 -4.68
CA ARG A 88 -11.68 -4.59 -5.97
C ARG A 88 -11.31 -3.67 -7.13
N SER A 89 -11.36 -2.36 -6.94
CA SER A 89 -11.01 -1.38 -7.99
C SER A 89 -9.55 -1.50 -8.42
N CYS A 90 -8.62 -1.60 -7.45
CA CYS A 90 -7.20 -1.77 -7.75
C CYS A 90 -6.93 -3.07 -8.50
N ASN A 91 -7.45 -4.19 -8.02
CA ASN A 91 -7.17 -5.50 -8.61
C ASN A 91 -7.89 -5.74 -9.95
N GLN A 92 -9.17 -5.38 -10.05
CA GLN A 92 -9.99 -5.73 -11.21
C GLN A 92 -9.97 -4.68 -12.32
N ILE A 93 -9.65 -3.43 -11.99
CA ILE A 93 -9.75 -2.30 -12.94
C ILE A 93 -8.35 -1.71 -13.16
N TYR A 94 -7.80 -1.04 -12.15
CA TYR A 94 -6.63 -0.17 -12.35
C TYR A 94 -5.36 -0.92 -12.70
N LYS A 95 -5.10 -2.04 -12.02
CA LYS A 95 -3.92 -2.84 -12.32
C LYS A 95 -3.97 -3.39 -13.76
N LYS A 96 -5.13 -3.92 -14.17
CA LYS A 96 -5.33 -4.57 -15.47
C LYS A 96 -5.39 -3.60 -16.64
N ARG A 97 -5.67 -2.32 -16.39
CA ARG A 97 -5.68 -1.28 -17.41
C ARG A 97 -4.27 -1.08 -17.93
N MET A 98 -4.07 -1.13 -19.25
CA MET A 98 -2.76 -0.85 -19.88
C MET A 98 -1.64 -1.70 -19.27
N ILE A 99 -1.92 -2.99 -19.06
CA ILE A 99 -0.94 -3.94 -18.56
C ILE A 99 -0.30 -4.67 -19.73
N GLU A 100 1.01 -4.56 -19.83
CA GLU A 100 1.82 -5.30 -20.78
C GLU A 100 2.16 -6.66 -20.18
N LYS A 101 1.85 -7.71 -20.93
CA LYS A 101 2.07 -9.08 -20.48
C LYS A 101 3.51 -9.50 -20.77
N LEU A 102 4.01 -10.40 -19.93
CA LEU A 102 5.28 -11.05 -20.15
C LEU A 102 5.20 -11.95 -21.39
N LYS A 103 6.29 -11.97 -22.15
CA LYS A 103 6.48 -12.88 -23.29
C LYS A 103 6.59 -14.33 -22.82
N ALA A 104 6.03 -15.26 -23.58
CA ALA A 104 6.08 -16.70 -23.30
C ALA A 104 7.50 -17.22 -22.98
N GLU A 105 8.53 -16.77 -23.71
CA GLU A 105 9.93 -17.18 -23.52
C GLU A 105 10.48 -16.89 -22.11
N ILE A 106 10.02 -15.80 -21.47
CA ILE A 106 10.41 -15.41 -20.10
C ILE A 106 9.78 -16.37 -19.08
N ILE A 107 8.61 -16.92 -19.43
CA ILE A 107 7.70 -17.67 -18.56
C ILE A 107 8.02 -19.17 -18.53
N GLU A 108 8.56 -19.74 -19.61
CA GLU A 108 8.78 -21.19 -19.79
C GLU A 108 9.79 -21.85 -18.83
N LYS A 109 10.38 -21.09 -17.90
CA LYS A 109 11.20 -21.65 -16.82
C LYS A 109 10.33 -22.54 -15.91
N ASN A 110 10.41 -23.86 -16.10
CA ASN A 110 9.74 -24.84 -15.25
C ASN A 110 10.33 -24.84 -13.83
N ILE A 111 9.74 -24.07 -12.91
CA ILE A 111 10.18 -24.00 -11.50
C ILE A 111 9.38 -25.01 -10.67
N ASN A 112 10.07 -25.97 -10.05
CA ASN A 112 9.43 -26.91 -9.12
C ASN A 112 9.44 -26.38 -7.67
N CYS A 113 8.49 -25.50 -7.35
CA CYS A 113 8.35 -24.91 -6.01
C CYS A 113 7.89 -25.89 -4.92
N SER A 114 7.26 -27.01 -5.29
CA SER A 114 6.55 -27.91 -4.36
C SER A 114 7.46 -28.63 -3.35
N LYS A 115 8.77 -28.70 -3.61
CA LYS A 115 9.77 -29.36 -2.76
C LYS A 115 10.59 -28.40 -1.89
N LEU A 116 10.30 -27.10 -1.94
CA LEU A 116 11.12 -26.06 -1.32
C LEU A 116 10.39 -25.34 -0.18
N THR A 117 11.09 -25.05 0.91
CA THR A 117 10.62 -24.09 1.93
C THR A 117 11.07 -22.69 1.52
N CYS A 118 10.24 -21.97 0.76
CA CYS A 118 10.59 -20.62 0.30
C CYS A 118 10.48 -19.62 1.48
N LYS A 119 11.62 -19.23 2.07
CA LYS A 119 11.68 -18.17 3.10
C LYS A 119 11.87 -16.77 2.50
N THR A 120 12.49 -16.72 1.33
CA THR A 120 12.70 -15.53 0.53
C THR A 120 12.30 -15.83 -0.92
N PRO A 121 12.03 -14.79 -1.74
CA PRO A 121 11.79 -14.99 -3.17
C PRO A 121 13.01 -15.64 -3.84
N CYS A 122 12.75 -16.58 -4.76
CA CYS A 122 13.79 -17.23 -5.54
C CYS A 122 14.30 -16.33 -6.67
N LYS A 123 15.48 -16.66 -7.21
CA LYS A 123 16.11 -15.89 -8.30
C LYS A 123 15.19 -15.78 -9.51
N GLU A 124 14.51 -16.86 -9.87
CA GLU A 124 13.63 -16.91 -11.03
C GLU A 124 12.43 -15.96 -10.89
N TYR A 125 11.84 -15.87 -9.69
CA TYR A 125 10.80 -14.90 -9.41
C TYR A 125 11.33 -13.46 -9.50
N LEU A 126 12.54 -13.20 -8.98
CA LEU A 126 13.16 -11.88 -9.03
C LEU A 126 13.49 -11.44 -10.48
N ASP A 127 13.97 -12.36 -11.31
CA ASP A 127 14.23 -12.11 -12.73
C ASP A 127 12.92 -11.72 -13.45
N ILE A 128 11.85 -12.49 -13.25
CA ILE A 128 10.53 -12.23 -13.85
C ILE A 128 9.92 -10.92 -13.32
N LYS A 129 10.09 -10.65 -12.03
CA LYS A 129 9.69 -9.38 -11.41
C LYS A 129 10.36 -8.21 -12.11
N LYS A 130 11.66 -8.27 -12.34
CA LYS A 130 12.42 -7.20 -12.99
C LYS A 130 11.88 -6.90 -14.40
N GLU A 131 11.65 -7.94 -15.21
CA GLU A 131 11.08 -7.78 -16.55
C GLU A 131 9.67 -7.18 -16.50
N TYR A 132 8.83 -7.64 -15.57
CA TYR A 132 7.48 -7.13 -15.41
C TYR A 132 7.45 -5.65 -14.99
N LEU A 133 8.37 -5.24 -14.12
CA LEU A 133 8.53 -3.86 -13.67
C LEU A 133 8.93 -2.93 -14.82
N ASN A 134 9.85 -3.37 -15.68
CA ASN A 134 10.29 -2.60 -16.86
C ASN A 134 9.12 -2.33 -17.83
N LEU A 135 8.16 -3.25 -17.91
CA LEU A 135 7.00 -3.13 -18.81
C LEU A 135 5.87 -2.27 -18.23
N ASN A 136 5.60 -2.38 -16.92
CA ASN A 136 4.33 -1.89 -16.37
C ASN A 136 4.44 -0.68 -15.44
N SER A 137 5.65 -0.33 -14.98
CA SER A 137 5.88 0.79 -14.04
C SER A 137 4.97 0.76 -12.80
N ILE A 138 4.87 -0.39 -12.15
CA ILE A 138 4.04 -0.62 -10.96
C ILE A 138 4.93 -0.92 -9.75
N ILE A 139 4.77 -0.19 -8.65
CA ILE A 139 5.30 -0.62 -7.35
C ILE A 139 4.56 -1.89 -6.90
N LEU A 140 5.16 -3.06 -7.13
CA LEU A 140 4.57 -4.36 -6.86
C LEU A 140 4.53 -4.67 -5.37
N GLN A 141 3.33 -4.92 -4.84
CA GLN A 141 3.12 -5.25 -3.44
C GLN A 141 3.14 -6.77 -3.21
N PRO A 142 3.52 -7.27 -2.02
CA PRO A 142 3.88 -6.51 -0.82
C PRO A 142 5.35 -6.09 -0.76
N MET A 143 6.19 -6.62 -1.64
CA MET A 143 7.64 -6.43 -1.55
C MET A 143 8.14 -5.02 -1.88
N GLY A 144 7.34 -4.25 -2.61
CA GLY A 144 7.74 -2.98 -3.18
C GLY A 144 8.83 -3.09 -4.25
N VAL A 145 9.49 -1.97 -4.56
CA VAL A 145 10.48 -1.85 -5.64
C VAL A 145 11.66 -1.04 -5.14
N CYS A 146 12.88 -1.45 -5.50
CA CYS A 146 14.08 -0.68 -5.25
C CYS A 146 14.74 -0.24 -6.57
N PHE A 147 15.27 0.98 -6.60
CA PHE A 147 16.14 1.49 -7.66
C PHE A 147 17.59 1.60 -7.16
N GLY A 148 18.55 1.40 -8.06
CA GLY A 148 19.98 1.56 -7.77
C GLY A 148 20.45 0.71 -6.59
N GLU A 149 21.20 1.33 -5.66
CA GLU A 149 21.75 0.73 -4.45
C GLU A 149 20.67 0.41 -3.38
N ASN A 150 19.66 -0.38 -3.74
CA ASN A 150 18.58 -0.83 -2.87
C ASN A 150 17.69 0.30 -2.28
N ARG A 151 17.60 1.45 -2.95
CA ARG A 151 16.72 2.53 -2.49
C ARG A 151 15.27 2.23 -2.85
N GLN A 152 14.44 2.05 -1.83
CA GLN A 152 13.01 1.76 -1.97
C GLN A 152 12.28 2.94 -2.64
N CYS A 153 11.44 2.66 -3.64
CA CYS A 153 10.50 3.64 -4.17
C CYS A 153 9.54 4.07 -3.06
N LYS A 154 9.43 5.37 -2.83
CA LYS A 154 8.59 5.93 -1.78
C LYS A 154 7.59 6.93 -2.35
N ILE A 155 6.39 6.90 -1.79
CA ILE A 155 5.33 7.88 -2.08
C ILE A 155 5.17 8.72 -0.82
N GLU A 156 5.10 10.03 -0.98
CA GLU A 156 4.70 10.94 0.10
C GLU A 156 3.32 11.53 -0.19
N TYR A 157 2.55 11.73 0.87
CA TYR A 157 1.37 12.57 0.87
C TYR A 157 1.76 13.97 1.35
N ASP A 158 1.59 14.96 0.47
CA ASP A 158 1.83 16.37 0.72
C ASP A 158 0.65 16.94 1.51
N LEU A 159 0.86 17.21 2.80
CA LEU A 159 -0.20 17.69 3.70
C LEU A 159 -0.76 19.07 3.31
N LEU A 160 0.00 19.90 2.61
CA LEU A 160 -0.46 21.24 2.22
C LEU A 160 -1.22 21.23 0.91
N LYS A 161 -0.90 20.28 0.03
CA LYS A 161 -1.54 20.17 -1.29
C LYS A 161 -2.59 19.07 -1.35
N HIS A 162 -2.68 18.25 -0.31
CA HIS A 162 -3.54 17.08 -0.23
C HIS A 162 -3.36 16.10 -1.42
N ILE A 163 -2.11 15.91 -1.87
CA ILE A 163 -1.78 14.99 -2.98
C ILE A 163 -0.66 14.02 -2.63
N PHE A 164 -0.78 12.81 -3.15
CA PHE A 164 0.30 11.85 -3.28
C PHE A 164 1.25 12.27 -4.40
N LYS A 165 2.55 12.24 -4.10
CA LYS A 165 3.61 12.50 -5.07
C LYS A 165 4.83 11.63 -4.76
N PRO A 166 5.77 11.45 -5.71
CA PRO A 166 7.01 10.76 -5.42
C PRO A 166 7.75 11.44 -4.27
N LEU A 167 8.30 10.64 -3.35
CA LEU A 167 9.25 11.15 -2.37
C LEU A 167 10.61 11.28 -3.05
N ILE A 168 11.09 12.50 -3.18
CA ILE A 168 12.32 12.85 -3.91
C ILE A 168 13.39 13.25 -2.89
N ASP A 169 14.59 12.67 -3.04
CA ASP A 169 15.82 13.11 -2.40
C ASP A 169 16.91 13.38 -3.45
N GLU A 170 18.08 13.82 -3.00
CA GLU A 170 19.21 14.20 -3.88
C GLU A 170 19.68 13.06 -4.80
N LYS A 171 19.37 11.80 -4.46
CA LYS A 171 19.77 10.60 -5.20
C LYS A 171 18.62 10.02 -6.03
N THR A 172 17.43 10.62 -6.02
CA THR A 172 16.27 10.14 -6.78
C THR A 172 16.44 10.50 -8.26
N SER A 173 16.54 9.49 -9.12
CA SER A 173 16.67 9.69 -10.57
C SER A 173 15.34 10.09 -11.22
N VAL A 174 15.40 10.77 -12.37
CA VAL A 174 14.21 11.12 -13.18
C VAL A 174 13.40 9.87 -13.55
N ASN A 175 14.06 8.78 -13.93
CA ASN A 175 13.39 7.52 -14.28
C ASN A 175 12.57 6.96 -13.12
N GLU A 176 13.08 7.08 -11.89
CA GLU A 176 12.35 6.64 -10.71
C GLU A 176 11.20 7.57 -10.36
N VAL A 177 11.38 8.89 -10.49
CA VAL A 177 10.28 9.85 -10.34
C VAL A 177 9.14 9.48 -11.29
N ASN A 178 9.45 9.24 -12.56
CA ASN A 178 8.46 8.84 -13.56
C ASN A 178 7.81 7.50 -13.21
N PHE A 179 8.59 6.50 -12.79
CA PHE A 179 8.07 5.21 -12.37
C PHE A 179 7.05 5.33 -11.22
N ILE A 180 7.35 6.16 -10.21
CA ILE A 180 6.45 6.37 -9.07
C ILE A 180 5.22 7.17 -9.50
N GLN A 181 5.37 8.17 -10.39
CA GLN A 181 4.25 8.93 -10.94
C GLN A 181 3.29 8.04 -11.74
N GLU A 182 3.81 7.11 -12.55
CA GLU A 182 2.99 6.13 -13.28
C GLU A 182 2.18 5.26 -12.32
N HIS A 183 2.75 4.82 -11.20
CA HIS A 183 2.01 4.11 -10.17
C HIS A 183 0.90 4.97 -9.54
N ILE A 184 1.22 6.19 -9.11
CA ILE A 184 0.26 7.13 -8.50
C ILE A 184 -0.91 7.40 -9.45
N SER A 185 -0.60 7.65 -10.73
CA SER A 185 -1.56 7.89 -11.80
C SER A 185 -2.42 6.65 -12.04
N ARG A 186 -1.81 5.48 -12.20
CA ARG A 186 -2.49 4.21 -12.50
C ARG A 186 -3.52 3.84 -11.44
N PHE A 187 -3.18 3.96 -10.16
CA PHE A 187 -4.08 3.64 -9.05
C PHE A 187 -4.96 4.81 -8.59
N HIS A 188 -4.97 5.91 -9.36
CA HIS A 188 -5.85 7.06 -9.12
C HIS A 188 -5.72 7.62 -7.69
N LEU A 189 -4.51 7.64 -7.11
CA LEU A 189 -4.30 8.06 -5.71
C LEU A 189 -4.74 9.50 -5.45
N ASN A 190 -4.54 10.39 -6.43
CA ASN A 190 -4.97 11.80 -6.37
C ASN A 190 -6.35 12.05 -7.00
N ARG A 191 -7.15 11.02 -7.20
CA ARG A 191 -8.49 11.11 -7.79
C ARG A 191 -9.47 10.29 -6.96
N GLU A 192 -9.94 9.17 -7.49
CA GLU A 192 -10.96 8.31 -6.86
C GLU A 192 -10.53 7.70 -5.52
N MET A 193 -9.22 7.63 -5.24
CA MET A 193 -8.69 7.09 -3.98
C MET A 193 -8.27 8.19 -2.99
N PHE A 194 -8.60 9.46 -3.28
CA PHE A 194 -8.46 10.54 -2.33
C PHE A 194 -9.20 10.23 -1.02
N SER A 195 -8.68 10.72 0.10
CA SER A 195 -9.26 10.47 1.42
C SER A 195 -9.30 11.75 2.23
N GLU A 196 -10.48 12.02 2.78
CA GLU A 196 -10.78 13.15 3.66
C GLU A 196 -10.31 12.92 5.11
N CYS A 197 -9.67 11.78 5.40
CA CYS A 197 -9.30 11.39 6.76
C CYS A 197 -8.44 12.42 7.51
N ILE A 198 -7.61 13.21 6.81
CA ILE A 198 -6.83 14.29 7.41
C ILE A 198 -7.75 15.37 8.00
N LEU A 199 -8.81 15.73 7.27
CA LEU A 199 -9.79 16.73 7.67
C LEU A 199 -10.64 16.19 8.81
N GLU A 200 -11.18 14.98 8.66
CA GLU A 200 -11.96 14.29 9.70
C GLU A 200 -11.19 14.25 11.03
N ILE A 201 -9.92 13.85 11.00
CA ILE A 201 -9.07 13.80 12.21
C ILE A 201 -8.84 15.21 12.77
N SER A 202 -8.60 16.20 11.91
CA SER A 202 -8.35 17.58 12.34
C SER A 202 -9.58 18.23 12.98
N GLU A 203 -10.76 18.00 12.43
CA GLU A 203 -12.04 18.43 13.00
C GLU A 203 -12.29 17.78 14.36
N MET A 204 -12.06 16.46 14.46
CA MET A 204 -12.20 15.75 15.73
C MET A 204 -11.28 16.30 16.83
N ILE A 205 -10.03 16.65 16.48
CA ILE A 205 -9.10 17.26 17.42
C ILE A 205 -9.60 18.64 17.89
N ILE A 206 -10.08 19.47 16.97
CA ILE A 206 -10.65 20.78 17.28
C ILE A 206 -11.81 20.64 18.26
N VAL A 207 -12.77 19.75 17.97
CA VAL A 207 -13.93 19.49 18.84
C VAL A 207 -13.47 19.02 20.23
N LEU A 208 -12.51 18.09 20.31
CA LEU A 208 -11.99 17.62 21.59
C LEU A 208 -11.32 18.74 22.39
N ILE A 209 -10.59 19.64 21.73
CA ILE A 209 -9.94 20.78 22.41
C ILE A 209 -10.98 21.80 22.86
N GLU A 210 -12.02 22.07 22.07
CA GLU A 210 -13.07 23.02 22.40
C GLU A 210 -13.96 22.54 23.55
N GLU A 211 -14.28 21.24 23.59
CA GLU A 211 -15.12 20.64 24.64
C GLU A 211 -14.37 20.49 25.97
N PHE A 212 -13.07 20.12 25.94
CA PHE A 212 -12.32 19.78 27.15
C PHE A 212 -11.32 20.87 27.58
N GLY A 213 -11.00 21.83 26.72
CA GLY A 213 -10.10 22.94 27.01
C GLY A 213 -8.73 22.49 27.50
N GLU A 214 -8.24 23.11 28.59
CA GLU A 214 -6.96 22.77 29.22
C GLU A 214 -6.91 21.37 29.86
N ASN A 215 -8.06 20.69 30.00
CA ASN A 215 -8.12 19.39 30.67
C ASN A 215 -7.75 18.20 29.76
N ILE A 216 -7.56 18.42 28.46
CA ILE A 216 -7.18 17.36 27.53
C ILE A 216 -5.69 17.44 27.16
N SER A 217 -5.05 16.27 27.14
CA SER A 217 -3.68 16.12 26.65
C SER A 217 -3.66 15.51 25.24
N ILE A 218 -2.62 15.83 24.47
CA ILE A 218 -2.37 15.22 23.15
C ILE A 218 -2.39 13.70 23.24
N SER A 219 -1.70 13.12 24.23
CA SER A 219 -1.72 11.69 24.53
C SER A 219 -3.14 11.10 24.61
N SER A 220 -4.07 11.81 25.25
CA SER A 220 -5.45 11.35 25.40
C SER A 220 -6.21 11.44 24.07
N MET A 221 -6.00 12.52 23.30
CA MET A 221 -6.56 12.63 21.95
C MET A 221 -6.06 11.52 21.02
N ILE A 222 -4.75 11.25 21.00
CA ILE A 222 -4.15 10.17 20.21
C ILE A 222 -4.77 8.82 20.57
N LYS A 223 -5.01 8.53 21.86
CA LYS A 223 -5.67 7.30 22.29
C LYS A 223 -7.08 7.18 21.71
N VAL A 224 -7.87 8.25 21.77
CA VAL A 224 -9.23 8.27 21.21
C VAL A 224 -9.21 8.06 19.70
N LEU A 225 -8.35 8.77 18.97
CA LEU A 225 -8.22 8.66 17.52
C LEU A 225 -7.74 7.26 17.10
N SER A 226 -6.81 6.68 17.84
CA SER A 226 -6.22 5.36 17.52
C SER A 226 -7.17 4.17 17.72
N ILE A 227 -8.32 4.36 18.38
CA ILE A 227 -9.35 3.31 18.52
C ILE A 227 -10.15 3.15 17.22
N GLN A 228 -10.20 4.20 16.41
CA GLN A 228 -11.02 4.23 15.21
C GLN A 228 -10.29 3.59 14.03
N THR A 229 -11.05 3.12 13.05
CA THR A 229 -10.51 2.68 11.77
C THR A 229 -10.86 3.70 10.70
N TYR A 230 -9.84 4.24 10.05
CA TYR A 230 -10.01 5.25 9.01
C TYR A 230 -10.25 4.61 7.64
N ASN A 231 -10.91 5.34 6.74
CA ASN A 231 -11.18 4.87 5.37
C ASN A 231 -9.90 4.71 4.53
N ASN A 232 -8.78 5.32 4.94
CA ASN A 232 -7.47 5.23 4.32
C ASN A 232 -6.34 5.17 5.36
N VAL A 233 -5.27 4.43 5.04
CA VAL A 233 -4.07 4.26 5.88
C VAL A 233 -3.39 5.60 6.21
N ILE A 234 -3.56 6.62 5.37
CA ILE A 234 -3.03 7.96 5.63
C ILE A 234 -3.56 8.54 6.95
N GLY A 235 -4.77 8.19 7.38
CA GLY A 235 -5.30 8.61 8.69
C GLY A 235 -4.47 8.08 9.86
N GLU A 236 -4.12 6.79 9.85
CA GLU A 236 -3.23 6.21 10.88
C GLU A 236 -1.84 6.86 10.87
N ILE A 237 -1.32 7.17 9.67
CA ILE A 237 0.00 7.78 9.51
C ILE A 237 -0.04 9.23 10.01
N TYR A 238 -1.13 9.95 9.79
CA TYR A 238 -1.34 11.30 10.27
C TYR A 238 -1.43 11.39 11.80
N ILE A 239 -2.11 10.44 12.45
CA ILE A 239 -2.15 10.34 13.91
C ILE A 239 -0.75 10.18 14.50
N LYS A 240 0.08 9.31 13.90
CA LYS A 240 1.48 9.14 14.30
C LYS A 240 2.31 10.39 14.05
N PHE A 241 2.04 11.10 12.96
CA PHE A 241 2.66 12.39 12.68
C PHE A 241 2.32 13.40 13.78
N ILE A 242 1.05 13.50 14.18
CA ILE A 242 0.62 14.39 15.26
C ILE A 242 1.33 14.06 16.57
N ASP A 243 1.32 12.79 16.96
CA ASP A 243 1.97 12.29 18.19
C ASP A 243 3.48 12.59 18.22
N HIS A 244 4.14 12.51 17.07
CA HIS A 244 5.57 12.76 16.96
C HIS A 244 5.93 14.26 16.98
N TYR A 245 5.15 15.10 16.32
CA TYR A 245 5.54 16.49 16.04
C TYR A 245 4.91 17.52 17.00
N PHE A 246 3.85 17.17 17.73
CA PHE A 246 3.17 18.12 18.61
C PHE A 246 3.27 17.70 20.07
N ASN A 247 3.74 18.62 20.89
CA ASN A 247 3.77 18.49 22.36
C ASN A 247 2.95 19.58 23.06
N ASP A 248 2.38 20.52 22.30
CA ASP A 248 1.59 21.64 22.79
C ASP A 248 0.21 21.64 22.14
N VAL A 249 -0.84 21.66 22.98
CA VAL A 249 -2.24 21.54 22.53
C VAL A 249 -2.64 22.74 21.67
N LYS A 250 -2.15 23.95 22.00
CA LYS A 250 -2.47 25.15 21.25
C LYS A 250 -1.87 25.13 19.85
N GLN A 251 -0.61 24.69 19.71
CA GLN A 251 0.02 24.50 18.40
C GLN A 251 -0.74 23.47 17.55
N LEU A 252 -1.15 22.35 18.14
CA LEU A 252 -1.92 21.32 17.45
C LEU A 252 -3.28 21.88 16.98
N TYR A 253 -3.97 22.62 17.83
CA TYR A 253 -5.24 23.27 17.50
C TYR A 253 -5.12 24.20 16.29
N GLU A 254 -4.14 25.13 16.31
CA GLU A 254 -3.92 26.04 15.19
C GLU A 254 -3.49 25.31 13.91
N PHE A 255 -2.70 24.24 14.05
CA PHE A 255 -2.34 23.40 12.92
C PHE A 255 -3.55 22.69 12.30
N CYS A 256 -4.43 22.10 13.11
CA CYS A 256 -5.64 21.44 12.63
C CYS A 256 -6.59 22.43 11.93
N LYS A 257 -6.73 23.65 12.46
CA LYS A 257 -7.48 24.72 11.75
C LYS A 257 -6.88 25.04 10.40
N LEU A 258 -5.55 25.15 10.33
CA LEU A 258 -4.87 25.42 9.06
C LEU A 258 -5.14 24.31 8.03
N MET A 259 -5.13 23.04 8.44
CA MET A 259 -5.45 21.93 7.53
C MET A 259 -6.87 22.04 6.96
N ILE A 260 -7.85 22.43 7.78
CA ILE A 260 -9.22 22.66 7.32
C ILE A 260 -9.28 23.84 6.34
N VAL A 261 -8.64 24.97 6.69
CA VAL A 261 -8.68 26.18 5.85
C VAL A 261 -8.03 25.95 4.48
N ILE A 262 -6.91 25.22 4.43
CA ILE A 262 -6.20 24.95 3.18
C ILE A 262 -7.02 24.10 2.21
N ASP A 263 -7.89 23.23 2.69
CA ASP A 263 -8.76 22.42 1.83
C ASP A 263 -9.78 23.26 1.04
N TYR A 264 -10.13 24.44 1.54
CA TYR A 264 -11.05 25.38 0.87
C TYR A 264 -10.37 26.32 -0.14
N ILE A 265 -9.06 26.23 -0.34
CA ILE A 265 -8.26 27.11 -1.22
C ILE A 265 -7.80 26.35 -2.47
#